data_AF-A0A3N6EYV1-F1
#
_entry.id   AF-A0A3N6EYV1-F1
#
_cell.length_a   1.000
_cell.length_b   1.000
_cell.length_c   1.000
_cell.angle_alpha   90.00
_cell.angle_beta   90.00
_cell.angle_gamma   90.00
#
_symmetry.space_group_name_H-M   'P 1'
#
loop_
_entity.id
_entity.type
_entity.pdbx_description
1 polymer ?
#
loop_
_entity_poly.entity_id
_entity_poly.type
_entity_poly.pdbx_seq_one_letter_code
_entity_poly.pdbx_strand_id
1 'polypeptide(L)'
;MTTQTETATAAEPQEVFVELVTIDGTRYTKGEPAPHGTLTTYSGTNMPLRVQDYRHRGDWVEIGLSDGYALRVPEAQVARLVLRTC
;
A
#
# COMPACT_ATOMS: atom_id res chain seq x y z
N MET A 1 21.98 -13.13 -42.42
CA MET A 1 20.76 -12.41 -42.00
C MET A 1 20.10 -13.24 -40.91
N THR A 2 19.63 -12.56 -39.85
CA THR A 2 18.75 -13.02 -38.74
C THR A 2 19.31 -14.15 -37.87
N THR A 3 19.24 -14.09 -36.54
CA THR A 3 17.99 -13.97 -35.76
C THR A 3 18.24 -13.25 -34.43
N GLN A 4 17.49 -12.17 -34.17
CA GLN A 4 17.41 -11.52 -32.86
C GLN A 4 16.21 -12.15 -32.15
N THR A 5 16.47 -12.97 -31.13
CA THR A 5 15.42 -13.46 -30.23
C THR A 5 15.21 -12.38 -29.18
N GLU A 6 14.29 -11.48 -29.46
CA GLU A 6 13.80 -10.51 -28.49
C GLU A 6 12.84 -11.25 -27.56
N THR A 7 13.33 -11.64 -26.38
CA THR A 7 12.51 -12.20 -25.31
C THR A 7 11.62 -11.08 -24.79
N ALA A 8 10.43 -10.92 -25.38
CA ALA A 8 9.39 -10.08 -24.82
C ALA A 8 8.94 -10.72 -23.50
N THR A 9 9.52 -10.27 -22.39
CA THR A 9 8.98 -10.53 -21.06
C THR A 9 7.58 -9.94 -21.04
N ALA A 10 6.55 -10.78 -21.17
CA ALA A 10 5.19 -10.40 -20.84
C ALA A 10 5.19 -9.99 -19.37
N ALA A 11 5.21 -8.68 -19.11
CA ALA A 11 5.00 -8.17 -17.76
C ALA A 11 3.57 -8.57 -17.39
N GLU A 12 3.44 -9.55 -16.48
CA GLU A 12 2.16 -9.83 -15.84
C GLU A 12 1.61 -8.49 -15.31
N PRO A 13 0.32 -8.17 -15.52
CA PRO A 13 -0.24 -6.91 -15.07
C PRO A 13 0.03 -6.82 -13.57
N GLN A 14 0.83 -5.84 -13.16
CA GLN A 14 1.19 -5.68 -11.77
C GLN A 14 -0.09 -5.24 -11.06
N GLU A 15 -0.68 -6.14 -10.26
CA GLU A 15 -1.82 -5.81 -9.41
C GLU A 15 -1.36 -4.74 -8.42
N VAL A 16 -1.74 -3.48 -8.65
CA VAL A 16 -1.41 -2.38 -7.75
C VAL A 16 -2.60 -2.21 -6.81
N PHE A 17 -2.44 -2.65 -5.57
CA PHE A 17 -3.33 -2.24 -4.49
C PHE A 17 -3.24 -0.73 -4.32
N VAL A 18 -4.36 -0.04 -4.49
CA VAL A 18 -4.40 1.44 -4.50
C VAL A 18 -5.12 2.00 -3.29
N GLU A 19 -6.11 1.29 -2.74
CA GLU A 19 -6.91 1.78 -1.62
C GLU A 19 -7.35 0.64 -0.70
N LEU A 20 -7.28 0.88 0.62
CA LEU A 20 -7.89 0.07 1.66
C LEU A 20 -8.89 0.93 2.44
N VAL A 21 -10.11 0.43 2.59
CA VAL A 21 -11.17 1.04 3.39
C VAL A 21 -11.51 0.12 4.55
N THR A 22 -11.46 0.64 5.77
CA THR A 22 -11.84 -0.08 6.99
C THR A 22 -13.34 0.07 7.30
N ILE A 23 -13.87 -0.78 8.17
CA ILE A 23 -15.29 -0.83 8.55
C ILE A 23 -15.81 0.46 9.21
N ASP A 24 -14.93 1.23 9.84
CA ASP A 24 -15.21 2.54 10.42
C ASP A 24 -15.22 3.67 9.35
N GLY A 25 -14.94 3.34 8.09
CA GLY A 25 -14.87 4.26 6.97
C GLY A 25 -13.51 4.91 6.76
N THR A 26 -12.49 4.59 7.56
CA THR A 26 -11.13 5.12 7.37
C THR A 26 -10.56 4.62 6.05
N ARG A 27 -9.93 5.52 5.28
CA ARG A 27 -9.38 5.23 3.95
C ARG A 27 -7.88 5.43 3.92
N TYR A 28 -7.18 4.41 3.46
CA TYR A 28 -5.76 4.44 3.15
C TYR A 28 -5.63 4.40 1.64
N THR A 29 -4.95 5.37 1.06
CA THR A 29 -4.77 5.47 -0.40
C THR A 29 -3.29 5.60 -0.71
N LYS A 30 -2.79 4.77 -1.63
CA LYS A 30 -1.36 4.77 -1.99
C LYS A 30 -0.93 6.13 -2.53
N GLY A 31 0.17 6.65 -2.03
CA GLY A 31 0.71 7.99 -2.33
C GLY A 31 0.16 9.09 -1.43
N GLU A 32 -0.97 8.87 -0.76
CA GLU A 32 -1.63 9.87 0.09
C GLU A 32 -1.14 9.78 1.54
N PRO A 33 -1.25 10.87 2.32
CA PRO A 33 -1.04 10.83 3.76
C PRO A 33 -1.97 9.81 4.44
N ALA A 34 -1.43 9.03 5.35
CA ALA A 34 -2.22 8.13 6.18
C ALA A 34 -3.11 8.96 7.13
N PRO A 35 -4.42 8.67 7.23
CA PRO A 35 -5.39 9.48 7.96
C PRO A 35 -5.09 9.65 9.45
N HIS A 36 -4.34 8.72 10.05
CA HIS A 36 -3.93 8.76 11.47
C HIS A 36 -2.42 8.58 11.68
N GLY A 37 -1.62 8.57 10.61
CA GLY A 37 -0.19 8.36 10.69
C GLY A 37 0.56 9.68 10.76
N THR A 38 0.75 10.24 11.95
CA THR A 38 1.78 11.26 12.16
C THR A 38 2.88 10.70 13.01
N LEU A 39 4.12 10.82 12.52
CA LEU A 39 5.29 10.49 13.29
C LEU A 39 5.75 11.71 14.07
N THR A 40 5.72 11.62 15.40
CA THR A 40 6.35 12.63 16.26
C THR A 40 7.84 12.34 16.32
N THR A 41 8.64 13.20 15.69
CA THR A 41 10.10 13.15 15.76
C THR A 41 10.61 13.49 17.16
N TYR A 42 11.87 13.15 17.44
CA TYR A 42 12.52 13.51 18.72
C TYR A 42 12.49 15.03 19.01
N SER A 43 12.47 15.87 17.98
CA SER A 43 12.34 17.33 18.11
C SER A 43 10.90 17.81 18.35
N GLY A 44 9.93 16.90 18.50
CA GLY A 44 8.51 17.21 18.68
C GLY A 44 7.78 17.60 17.40
N THR A 45 8.43 17.50 16.23
CA THR A 45 7.80 17.80 14.94
C THR A 45 6.96 16.60 14.50
N ASN A 46 5.69 16.84 14.17
CA ASN A 46 4.80 15.83 13.60
C ASN A 46 4.94 15.81 12.08
N MET A 47 5.35 14.67 11.52
CA MET A 47 5.45 14.47 10.07
C MET A 47 4.37 13.51 9.59
N PRO A 48 3.63 13.84 8.50
CA PRO A 48 2.63 12.93 7.96
C PRO A 48 3.32 11.73 7.30
N LEU A 49 2.94 10.54 7.73
CA LEU A 49 3.32 9.30 7.06
C LEU A 49 2.47 9.13 5.80
N ARG A 50 3.07 8.66 4.71
CA ARG A 50 2.36 8.37 3.45
C ARG A 50 2.20 6.88 3.24
N VAL A 51 1.11 6.46 2.61
CA VAL A 51 0.89 5.05 2.28
C VAL A 51 1.66 4.66 1.02
N GLN A 52 2.48 3.63 1.10
CA GLN A 52 3.40 3.22 0.04
C GLN A 52 3.01 1.89 -0.60
N ASP A 53 2.57 0.93 0.19
CA ASP A 53 2.18 -0.40 -0.30
C ASP A 53 1.18 -1.10 0.63
N TYR A 54 0.61 -2.19 0.11
CA TYR A 54 -0.28 -3.07 0.86
C TYR A 54 0.19 -4.50 0.68
N ARG A 55 0.15 -5.29 1.76
CA ARG A 55 0.49 -6.70 1.73
C ARG A 55 -0.54 -7.47 2.53
N HIS A 56 -1.18 -8.44 1.87
CA HIS A 56 -2.01 -9.40 2.57
C HIS A 56 -1.13 -10.41 3.31
N ARG A 57 -1.36 -10.61 4.61
CA ARG A 57 -0.56 -11.49 5.47
C ARG A 57 -1.49 -12.28 6.38
N GLY A 58 -2.00 -13.40 5.87
CA GLY A 58 -2.89 -14.26 6.64
C GLY A 58 -4.18 -13.52 7.00
N ASP A 59 -4.37 -13.28 8.29
CA ASP A 59 -5.54 -12.65 8.90
C ASP A 59 -5.45 -11.12 9.06
N TRP A 60 -4.41 -10.48 8.52
CA TRP A 60 -4.31 -9.03 8.47
C TRP A 60 -3.76 -8.51 7.14
N VAL A 61 -4.08 -7.25 6.86
CA VAL A 61 -3.45 -6.45 5.81
C VAL A 61 -2.42 -5.52 6.45
N GLU A 62 -1.19 -5.62 5.98
CA GLU A 62 -0.12 -4.69 6.32
C GLU A 62 -0.12 -3.53 5.31
N ILE A 63 -0.20 -2.31 5.83
CA ILE A 63 -0.14 -1.05 5.08
C ILE A 63 1.26 -0.49 5.31
N GLY A 64 2.12 -0.59 4.30
CA GLY A 64 3.44 0.00 4.32
C GLY A 64 3.33 1.53 4.25
N LEU A 65 4.03 2.20 5.15
CA LEU A 65 4.09 3.64 5.25
C LEU A 65 5.49 4.15 4.86
N SER A 66 5.62 5.46 4.66
CA SER A 66 6.93 6.10 4.47
C SER A 66 7.87 5.82 5.65
N ASP A 67 9.17 5.94 5.40
CA ASP A 67 10.22 5.80 6.42
C ASP A 67 10.31 4.40 7.06
N GLY A 68 9.73 3.38 6.40
CA GLY A 68 9.80 1.98 6.81
C GLY A 68 8.79 1.57 7.89
N TYR A 69 7.87 2.46 8.25
CA TYR A 69 6.77 2.13 9.17
C TYR A 69 5.71 1.28 8.48
N ALA A 70 4.93 0.54 9.27
CA ALA A 70 3.79 -0.21 8.77
C ALA A 70 2.66 -0.20 9.78
N LEU A 71 1.43 -0.13 9.28
CA LEU A 71 0.21 -0.37 10.05
C LEU A 71 -0.31 -1.75 9.74
N ARG A 72 -0.81 -2.45 10.76
CA ARG A 72 -1.48 -3.74 10.58
C ARG A 72 -2.96 -3.56 10.87
N VAL A 73 -3.77 -3.91 9.89
CA VAL A 73 -5.23 -3.85 9.97
C VAL A 73 -5.74 -5.28 9.91
N PRO A 74 -6.44 -5.79 10.95
CA PRO A 74 -7.06 -7.11 10.89
C PRO A 74 -8.00 -7.20 9.69
N GLU A 75 -8.02 -8.33 8.99
CA GLU A 75 -8.88 -8.53 7.81
C GLU A 75 -10.36 -8.33 8.15
N ALA A 76 -10.77 -8.74 9.36
CA ALA A 76 -12.13 -8.51 9.87
C ALA A 76 -12.52 -7.02 9.98
N GLN A 77 -11.55 -6.11 9.97
CA GLN A 77 -11.78 -4.66 9.96
C GLN A 77 -11.66 -4.03 8.57
N VAL A 78 -11.32 -4.81 7.54
CA VAL A 78 -11.26 -4.34 6.15
C VAL A 78 -12.65 -4.44 5.54
N ALA A 79 -13.25 -3.30 5.22
CA ALA A 79 -14.52 -3.25 4.51
C ALA A 79 -14.34 -3.45 3.01
N ARG A 80 -13.24 -2.94 2.45
CA ARG A 80 -12.96 -3.01 1.02
C ARG A 80 -11.46 -2.88 0.75
N LEU A 81 -10.95 -3.70 -0.17
CA LEU A 81 -9.62 -3.57 -0.74
C LEU A 81 -9.76 -3.37 -2.25
N VAL A 82 -9.22 -2.27 -2.78
CA VAL A 82 -9.32 -1.91 -4.21
C VAL A 82 -8.00 -2.21 -4.91
N LEU A 83 -8.07 -3.12 -5.88
CA LEU A 83 -6.99 -3.40 -6.83
C LEU A 83 -7.22 -2.60 -8.11
N ARG A 84 -6.16 -2.00 -8.65
CA ARG A 84 -6.12 -1.57 -10.05
C ARG A 84 -5.06 -2.38 -10.78
N THR A 85 -5.46 -3.00 -11.87
CA THR A 85 -4.54 -3.51 -12.90
C THR A 85 -4.17 -2.33 -13.79
N CYS A 86 -2.87 -2.02 -13.87
CA CYS A 86 -2.33 -1.05 -14.82
C CYS A 86 -1.85 -1.78 -16.09
#